data_AF-A0A7S4DKJ9-F1
#
_entry.id   AF-A0A7S4DKJ9-F1
#
_cell.length_a   1.000
_cell.length_b   1.000
_cell.length_c   1.000
_cell.angle_alpha   90.00
_cell.angle_beta   90.00
_cell.angle_gamma   90.00
#
_symmetry.space_group_name_H-M   'P 1'
#
loop_
_entity.id
_entity.type
_entity.pdbx_description
1 polymer ?
#
loop_
_entity_poly.entity_id
_entity_poly.type
_entity_poly.pdbx_seq_one_letter_code
_entity_poly.pdbx_strand_id
1 'polypeptide(L)'
;MRDNLIGAFHNYHTVFGQRLMVYADYTASGRSLRNIEDFMRNKVLPFYGNTHSSTCITGSQTTQFRNEARAQIARAMNAKIAQEYGEEAVDALVFCGSGVTAAINKLVYALGLDDKTQWEQYPKRPVVFVGIMEHHSNILPWRESVADVVVIPEHPETGVNLDHLRRELANHADRPLRIGSFSAASNITGIMTDTDAVAACLHAHGALACFDHASAAPYHQMNMNPQLKDQP
;
A
#
# COMPACT_ATOMS: atom_id res chain seq x y z
N MET A 1 -2.74 -24.61 -8.61
CA MET A 1 -3.12 -23.17 -8.66
C MET A 1 -3.86 -22.82 -9.96
N ARG A 2 -3.38 -23.25 -11.15
CA ARG A 2 -4.08 -23.01 -12.44
C ARG A 2 -5.52 -23.54 -12.51
N ASP A 3 -5.80 -24.72 -11.97
CA ASP A 3 -7.17 -25.30 -12.02
C ASP A 3 -8.19 -24.51 -11.19
N ASN A 4 -7.70 -23.75 -10.23
CA ASN A 4 -8.50 -22.90 -9.36
C ASN A 4 -8.73 -21.51 -9.97
N LEU A 5 -7.99 -21.13 -11.02
CA LEU A 5 -8.12 -19.83 -11.67
C LEU A 5 -9.37 -19.82 -12.58
N ILE A 6 -10.31 -18.91 -12.32
CA ILE A 6 -11.54 -18.82 -13.10
C ILE A 6 -11.20 -18.35 -14.53
N GLY A 7 -11.55 -19.19 -15.51
CA GLY A 7 -11.32 -18.92 -16.93
C GLY A 7 -9.88 -19.16 -17.40
N ALA A 8 -9.08 -19.95 -16.67
CA ALA A 8 -7.75 -20.37 -17.09
C ALA A 8 -7.71 -21.04 -18.48
N PHE A 9 -8.78 -21.79 -18.80
CA PHE A 9 -8.93 -22.52 -20.05
C PHE A 9 -10.07 -21.96 -20.92
N HIS A 10 -10.44 -20.69 -20.71
CA HIS A 10 -11.51 -20.08 -21.47
C HIS A 10 -11.04 -19.83 -22.91
N ASN A 11 -11.89 -20.15 -23.87
CA ASN A 11 -11.62 -19.91 -25.28
C ASN A 11 -12.44 -18.73 -25.77
N TYR A 12 -11.93 -18.02 -26.76
CA TYR A 12 -12.65 -16.96 -27.45
C TYR A 12 -12.53 -17.14 -28.96
N HIS A 13 -13.51 -16.58 -29.69
CA HIS A 13 -13.55 -16.68 -31.15
C HIS A 13 -12.82 -15.50 -31.77
N THR A 14 -12.01 -15.80 -32.79
CA THR A 14 -11.35 -14.81 -33.64
C THR A 14 -11.68 -15.09 -35.10
N VAL A 15 -11.36 -14.15 -35.98
CA VAL A 15 -11.43 -14.36 -37.45
C VAL A 15 -10.53 -15.51 -37.93
N PHE A 16 -9.57 -15.94 -37.12
CA PHE A 16 -8.67 -17.07 -37.38
C PHE A 16 -9.05 -18.34 -36.61
N GLY A 17 -10.31 -18.44 -36.15
CA GLY A 17 -10.83 -19.57 -35.39
C GLY A 17 -10.74 -19.40 -33.87
N GLN A 18 -10.99 -20.50 -33.16
CA GLN A 18 -11.01 -20.53 -31.70
C GLN A 18 -9.58 -20.43 -31.14
N ARG A 19 -9.39 -19.54 -30.16
CA ARG A 19 -8.11 -19.33 -29.48
C ARG A 19 -8.28 -19.46 -27.97
N LEU A 20 -7.26 -19.98 -27.32
CA LEU A 20 -7.16 -20.01 -25.86
C LEU A 20 -6.86 -18.61 -25.32
N MET A 21 -7.59 -18.19 -24.29
CA MET A 21 -7.32 -16.93 -23.60
C MET A 21 -6.04 -17.03 -22.78
N VAL A 22 -4.99 -16.34 -23.22
CA VAL A 22 -3.75 -16.17 -22.44
C VAL A 22 -3.81 -14.82 -21.74
N TYR A 23 -3.89 -14.83 -20.41
CA TYR A 23 -3.88 -13.62 -19.59
C TYR A 23 -2.46 -13.35 -19.08
N ALA A 24 -1.90 -12.21 -19.45
CA ALA A 24 -0.54 -11.79 -19.10
C ALA A 24 -0.50 -10.39 -18.47
N ASP A 25 -1.64 -9.89 -17.98
CA ASP A 25 -1.82 -8.53 -17.44
C ASP A 25 -2.01 -8.53 -15.91
N TYR A 26 -1.36 -9.48 -15.22
CA TYR A 26 -1.46 -9.67 -13.77
C TYR A 26 -0.92 -8.49 -12.95
N THR A 27 -0.11 -7.63 -13.58
CA THR A 27 0.36 -6.37 -12.99
C THR A 27 -0.75 -5.33 -12.87
N ALA A 28 -1.75 -5.35 -13.78
CA ALA A 28 -2.90 -4.47 -13.70
C ALA A 28 -3.99 -5.01 -12.76
N SER A 29 -4.28 -6.30 -12.82
CA SER A 29 -5.23 -6.95 -11.91
C SER A 29 -5.05 -8.46 -11.82
N GLY A 30 -5.31 -9.01 -10.63
CA GLY A 30 -5.42 -10.45 -10.45
C GLY A 30 -6.73 -11.00 -11.04
N ARG A 31 -6.72 -12.28 -11.44
CA ARG A 31 -7.96 -13.00 -11.80
C ARG A 31 -8.54 -13.71 -10.58
N SER A 32 -9.87 -13.83 -10.55
CA SER A 32 -10.60 -14.55 -9.50
C SER A 32 -10.17 -16.01 -9.38
N LEU A 33 -10.13 -16.48 -8.13
CA LEU A 33 -9.89 -17.86 -7.77
C LEU A 33 -11.19 -18.52 -7.31
N ARG A 34 -11.52 -19.68 -7.87
CA ARG A 34 -12.75 -20.43 -7.63
C ARG A 34 -12.99 -20.67 -6.15
N ASN A 35 -11.97 -21.12 -5.41
CA ASN A 35 -12.09 -21.34 -3.97
C ASN A 35 -12.47 -20.07 -3.17
N ILE A 36 -11.95 -18.90 -3.54
CA ILE A 36 -12.28 -17.63 -2.89
C ILE A 36 -13.73 -17.27 -3.22
N GLU A 37 -14.12 -17.33 -4.50
CA GLU A 37 -15.49 -17.03 -4.92
C GLU A 37 -16.50 -17.99 -4.30
N ASP A 38 -16.19 -19.29 -4.24
CA ASP A 38 -17.03 -20.30 -3.62
C ASP A 38 -17.14 -20.09 -2.10
N PHE A 39 -16.07 -19.66 -1.44
CA PHE A 39 -16.11 -19.30 -0.02
C PHE A 39 -16.98 -18.06 0.22
N MET A 40 -16.78 -17.01 -0.57
CA MET A 40 -17.61 -15.81 -0.51
C MET A 40 -19.08 -16.14 -0.71
N ARG A 41 -19.40 -16.90 -1.77
CA ARG A 41 -20.78 -17.29 -2.11
C ARG A 41 -21.44 -18.17 -1.05
N ASN A 42 -20.74 -19.17 -0.55
CA ASN A 42 -21.35 -20.23 0.26
C ASN A 42 -21.19 -20.01 1.77
N LYS A 43 -20.22 -19.19 2.21
CA LYS A 43 -19.90 -18.98 3.63
C LYS A 43 -20.06 -17.54 4.10
N VAL A 44 -19.75 -16.54 3.27
CA VAL A 44 -19.81 -15.13 3.70
C VAL A 44 -21.18 -14.53 3.40
N LEU A 45 -21.61 -14.54 2.14
CA LEU A 45 -22.84 -13.89 1.70
C LEU A 45 -24.13 -14.36 2.42
N PRO A 46 -24.32 -15.65 2.75
CA PRO A 46 -25.51 -16.09 3.47
C PRO A 46 -25.67 -15.49 4.87
N PHE A 47 -24.57 -15.08 5.50
CA PHE A 47 -24.54 -14.46 6.83
C PHE A 47 -24.26 -12.96 6.81
N TYR A 48 -24.23 -12.34 5.62
CA TYR A 48 -23.89 -10.93 5.49
C TYR A 48 -24.94 -10.04 6.16
N GLY A 49 -24.47 -9.09 6.97
CA GLY A 49 -25.27 -8.08 7.64
C GLY A 49 -24.41 -6.85 7.96
N ASN A 50 -25.05 -5.72 8.21
CA ASN A 50 -24.33 -4.51 8.59
C ASN A 50 -23.64 -4.70 9.96
N THR A 51 -22.36 -4.34 10.06
CA THR A 51 -21.53 -4.51 11.27
C THR A 51 -21.97 -3.61 12.43
N HIS A 52 -22.85 -2.63 12.20
CA HIS A 52 -23.40 -1.77 13.25
C HIS A 52 -24.53 -2.42 14.06
N SER A 53 -25.05 -3.57 13.64
CA SER A 53 -26.16 -4.27 14.30
C SER A 53 -25.66 -5.54 14.99
N SER A 54 -25.05 -5.40 16.17
CA SER A 54 -24.47 -6.53 16.93
C SER A 54 -25.52 -7.47 17.56
N THR A 55 -26.79 -7.09 17.56
CA THR A 55 -27.89 -7.87 18.14
C THR A 55 -28.44 -8.95 17.20
N CYS A 56 -28.07 -8.95 15.92
CA CYS A 56 -28.44 -10.00 14.97
C CYS A 56 -27.25 -10.88 14.59
N ILE A 57 -27.54 -12.16 14.31
CA ILE A 57 -26.50 -13.14 13.96
C ILE A 57 -25.66 -12.71 12.77
N THR A 58 -26.27 -12.07 11.77
CA THR A 58 -25.59 -11.64 10.54
C THR A 58 -24.64 -10.46 10.76
N GLY A 59 -25.04 -9.49 11.59
CA GLY A 59 -24.18 -8.35 11.95
C GLY A 59 -22.99 -8.77 12.82
N SER A 60 -23.23 -9.64 13.80
CA SER A 60 -22.17 -10.22 14.64
C SER A 60 -21.17 -11.05 13.79
N GLN A 61 -21.69 -11.94 12.92
CA GLN A 61 -20.85 -12.78 12.06
C GLN A 61 -20.02 -11.95 11.07
N THR A 62 -20.61 -10.91 10.46
CA THR A 62 -19.88 -10.03 9.52
C THR A 62 -18.76 -9.27 10.24
N THR A 63 -19.00 -8.85 11.49
CA THR A 63 -17.97 -8.20 12.33
C THR A 63 -16.81 -9.15 12.61
N GLN A 64 -17.12 -10.42 12.91
CA GLN A 64 -16.11 -11.45 13.13
C GLN A 64 -15.27 -11.71 11.87
N PHE A 65 -15.90 -11.85 10.69
CA PHE A 65 -15.16 -11.99 9.42
C PHE A 65 -14.20 -10.81 9.18
N ARG A 66 -14.63 -9.58 9.47
CA ARG A 66 -13.79 -8.40 9.34
C ARG A 66 -12.59 -8.44 10.30
N ASN A 67 -12.80 -8.85 11.54
CA ASN A 67 -11.73 -8.96 12.54
C ASN A 67 -10.74 -10.07 12.18
N GLU A 68 -11.22 -11.23 11.75
CA GLU A 68 -10.38 -12.33 11.26
C GLU A 68 -9.55 -11.91 10.04
N ALA A 69 -10.18 -11.24 9.05
CA ALA A 69 -9.47 -10.72 7.90
C ALA A 69 -8.37 -9.72 8.30
N ARG A 70 -8.67 -8.81 9.23
CA ARG A 70 -7.69 -7.87 9.80
C ARG A 70 -6.52 -8.60 10.46
N ALA A 71 -6.79 -9.64 11.25
CA ALA A 71 -5.75 -10.44 11.92
C ALA A 71 -4.90 -11.25 10.93
N GLN A 72 -5.49 -11.77 9.85
CA GLN A 72 -4.76 -12.50 8.80
C GLN A 72 -3.84 -11.55 8.01
N ILE A 73 -4.34 -10.38 7.62
CA ILE A 73 -3.54 -9.37 6.91
C ILE A 73 -2.38 -8.89 7.79
N ALA A 74 -2.64 -8.60 9.07
CA ALA A 74 -1.58 -8.20 10.00
C ALA A 74 -0.49 -9.26 10.14
N ARG A 75 -0.86 -10.54 10.29
CA ARG A 75 0.09 -11.65 10.32
C ARG A 75 0.90 -11.77 9.03
N ALA A 76 0.26 -11.65 7.87
CA ALA A 76 0.93 -11.74 6.58
C ALA A 76 1.99 -10.64 6.37
N MET A 77 1.83 -9.49 7.02
CA MET A 77 2.74 -8.35 6.94
C MET A 77 3.68 -8.23 8.15
N ASN A 78 3.63 -9.17 9.10
CA ASN A 78 4.31 -9.05 10.39
C ASN A 78 3.99 -7.71 11.13
N ALA A 79 2.72 -7.29 11.11
CA ALA A 79 2.23 -6.11 11.82
C ALA A 79 1.66 -6.50 13.20
N LYS A 80 2.07 -5.79 14.24
CA LYS A 80 1.72 -5.99 15.65
C LYS A 80 0.56 -5.06 16.03
N ILE A 81 -0.64 -5.46 15.61
CA ILE A 81 -1.89 -4.76 15.93
C ILE A 81 -2.54 -5.35 17.20
N ALA A 82 -3.30 -4.53 17.92
CA ALA A 82 -4.21 -5.02 18.96
C ALA A 82 -5.28 -5.93 18.34
N GLN A 83 -5.52 -7.07 18.97
CA GLN A 83 -6.58 -8.00 18.62
C GLN A 83 -7.85 -7.70 19.44
N GLU A 84 -7.67 -7.25 20.68
CA GLU A 84 -8.75 -6.94 21.61
C GLU A 84 -8.70 -5.49 22.12
N TYR A 85 -9.83 -5.02 22.65
CA TYR A 85 -9.92 -3.68 23.22
C TYR A 85 -9.10 -3.59 24.52
N GLY A 86 -8.20 -2.62 24.60
CA GLY A 86 -7.34 -2.40 25.77
C GLY A 86 -5.97 -3.07 25.67
N GLU A 87 -5.68 -3.81 24.60
CA GLU A 87 -4.32 -4.28 24.30
C GLU A 87 -3.47 -3.13 23.75
N GLU A 88 -2.19 -3.09 24.15
CA GLU A 88 -1.22 -2.19 23.54
C GLU A 88 -0.89 -2.66 22.12
N ALA A 89 -1.10 -1.78 21.15
CA ALA A 89 -0.71 -1.98 19.76
C ALA A 89 0.42 -1.04 19.40
N VAL A 90 1.43 -1.55 18.69
CA VAL A 90 2.47 -0.69 18.10
C VAL A 90 2.16 -0.32 16.66
N ASP A 91 1.34 -1.13 15.98
CA ASP A 91 0.92 -0.91 14.60
C ASP A 91 -0.59 -0.69 14.46
N ALA A 92 -0.97 0.01 13.40
CA ALA A 92 -2.36 0.19 13.00
C ALA A 92 -2.62 -0.41 11.62
N LEU A 93 -3.74 -1.13 11.49
CA LEU A 93 -4.27 -1.59 10.21
C LEU A 93 -5.57 -0.85 9.91
N VAL A 94 -5.64 -0.15 8.79
CA VAL A 94 -6.81 0.62 8.39
C VAL A 94 -7.32 0.11 7.05
N PHE A 95 -8.59 -0.28 7.00
CA PHE A 95 -9.25 -0.58 5.73
C PHE A 95 -9.57 0.74 5.01
N CYS A 96 -8.94 0.96 3.86
CA CYS A 96 -9.05 2.21 3.11
C CYS A 96 -10.10 2.18 1.99
N GLY A 97 -10.82 1.06 1.82
CA GLY A 97 -11.82 0.90 0.76
C GLY A 97 -11.15 0.52 -0.56
N SER A 98 -11.32 1.36 -1.58
CA SER A 98 -10.98 1.02 -2.98
C SER A 98 -9.50 1.21 -3.31
N GLY A 99 -8.69 0.24 -2.90
CA GLY A 99 -7.29 0.10 -3.31
C GLY A 99 -6.34 1.19 -2.79
N VAL A 100 -5.16 1.26 -3.38
CA VAL A 100 -4.06 2.11 -2.91
C VAL A 100 -4.36 3.60 -3.09
N THR A 101 -5.05 3.99 -4.17
CA THR A 101 -5.47 5.38 -4.40
C THR A 101 -6.28 5.94 -3.22
N ALA A 102 -7.23 5.17 -2.69
CA ALA A 102 -8.01 5.60 -1.53
C ALA A 102 -7.17 5.67 -0.25
N ALA A 103 -6.19 4.78 -0.09
CA ALA A 103 -5.28 4.78 1.04
C ALA A 103 -4.38 6.03 1.07
N ILE A 104 -3.79 6.39 -0.06
CA ILE A 104 -2.89 7.56 -0.15
C ILE A 104 -3.67 8.86 0.04
N ASN A 105 -4.83 9.02 -0.60
CA ASN A 105 -5.67 10.21 -0.38
C ASN A 105 -6.09 10.33 1.10
N LYS A 106 -6.43 9.21 1.75
CA LYS A 106 -6.75 9.21 3.17
C LYS A 106 -5.56 9.60 4.04
N LEU A 107 -4.34 9.21 3.65
CA LEU A 107 -3.11 9.62 4.32
C LEU A 107 -2.87 11.13 4.17
N VAL A 108 -2.98 11.67 2.96
CA VAL A 108 -2.86 13.12 2.70
C VAL A 108 -3.85 13.91 3.56
N TYR A 109 -5.11 13.47 3.59
CA TYR A 109 -6.16 14.07 4.41
C TYR A 109 -5.87 13.98 5.92
N ALA A 110 -5.44 12.81 6.40
CA ALA A 110 -5.13 12.61 7.82
C ALA A 110 -3.93 13.46 8.29
N LEU A 111 -3.02 13.81 7.37
CA LEU A 111 -1.89 14.71 7.62
C LEU A 111 -2.27 16.19 7.47
N GLY A 112 -3.52 16.52 7.12
CA GLY A 112 -3.99 17.89 6.91
C GLY A 112 -3.35 18.57 5.69
N LEU A 113 -2.86 17.80 4.72
CA LEU A 113 -2.14 18.31 3.55
C LEU A 113 -3.07 18.78 2.42
N ASP A 114 -4.38 18.65 2.57
CA ASP A 114 -5.41 19.16 1.68
C ASP A 114 -5.87 20.58 2.04
N ASP A 115 -5.58 21.05 3.24
CA ASP A 115 -6.02 22.35 3.75
C ASP A 115 -4.85 23.33 3.89
N LYS A 116 -4.79 24.32 2.99
CA LYS A 116 -3.74 25.37 3.00
C LYS A 116 -3.70 26.16 4.30
N THR A 117 -4.85 26.40 4.93
CA THR A 117 -4.95 27.30 6.09
C THR A 117 -4.18 26.77 7.30
N GLN A 118 -4.11 25.45 7.46
CA GLN A 118 -3.35 24.81 8.54
C GLN A 118 -1.84 25.03 8.43
N TRP A 119 -1.36 25.30 7.21
CA TRP A 119 0.06 25.43 6.91
C TRP A 119 0.53 26.87 6.74
N GLU A 120 -0.38 27.85 6.70
CA GLU A 120 -0.05 29.28 6.59
C GLU A 120 0.78 29.80 7.77
N GLN A 121 0.65 29.17 8.94
CA GLN A 121 1.45 29.51 10.12
C GLN A 121 2.94 29.13 10.00
N TYR A 122 3.29 28.25 9.07
CA TYR A 122 4.68 27.80 8.89
C TYR A 122 5.37 28.64 7.81
N PRO A 123 6.65 29.01 8.01
CA PRO A 123 7.39 29.81 7.04
C PRO A 123 7.70 29.06 5.74
N LYS A 124 7.61 27.73 5.75
CA LYS A 124 7.84 26.85 4.61
C LYS A 124 6.77 25.79 4.51
N ARG A 125 6.42 25.40 3.29
CA ARG A 125 5.49 24.31 3.00
C ARG A 125 6.11 22.96 3.39
N PRO A 126 5.32 21.92 3.71
CA PRO A 126 5.80 20.53 3.77
C PRO A 126 6.52 20.09 2.48
N VAL A 127 7.31 19.03 2.55
CA VAL A 127 7.95 18.43 1.37
C VAL A 127 7.70 16.92 1.31
N VAL A 128 7.45 16.42 0.10
CA VAL A 128 7.30 14.99 -0.19
C VAL A 128 8.34 14.58 -1.22
N PHE A 129 9.14 13.56 -0.90
CA PHE A 129 10.09 12.92 -1.80
C PHE A 129 9.42 11.72 -2.45
N VAL A 130 9.43 11.66 -3.78
CA VAL A 130 8.82 10.58 -4.58
C VAL A 130 9.82 9.99 -5.56
N GLY A 131 9.65 8.74 -5.96
CA GLY A 131 10.44 8.15 -7.04
C GLY A 131 10.12 8.77 -8.41
N ILE A 132 11.03 8.62 -9.37
CA ILE A 132 10.79 9.07 -10.76
C ILE A 132 9.76 8.21 -11.52
N MET A 133 9.53 6.97 -11.08
CA MET A 133 8.62 6.00 -11.72
C MET A 133 7.38 5.66 -10.88
N GLU A 134 6.95 6.58 -10.00
CA GLU A 134 5.77 6.33 -9.17
C GLU A 134 4.49 6.19 -10.01
N HIS A 135 3.65 5.23 -9.63
CA HIS A 135 2.32 5.13 -10.20
C HIS A 135 1.50 6.40 -9.93
N HIS A 136 0.58 6.77 -10.83
CA HIS A 136 -0.21 8.01 -10.71
C HIS A 136 -0.93 8.15 -9.36
N SER A 137 -1.39 7.04 -8.77
CA SER A 137 -2.00 7.02 -7.44
C SER A 137 -1.06 7.47 -6.32
N ASN A 138 0.25 7.32 -6.51
CA ASN A 138 1.31 7.65 -5.56
C ASN A 138 2.08 8.93 -5.90
N ILE A 139 1.56 9.76 -6.83
CA ILE A 139 2.15 11.07 -7.16
C ILE A 139 1.10 12.18 -7.23
N LEU A 140 -0.08 11.92 -7.81
CA LEU A 140 -1.11 12.94 -7.98
C LEU A 140 -1.60 13.52 -6.64
N PRO A 141 -1.92 12.71 -5.61
CA PRO A 141 -2.37 13.26 -4.33
C PRO A 141 -1.35 14.20 -3.71
N TRP A 142 -0.05 13.89 -3.84
CA TRP A 142 1.02 14.75 -3.33
C TRP A 142 1.16 16.04 -4.11
N ARG A 143 1.05 16.00 -5.45
CA ARG A 143 1.13 17.19 -6.32
C ARG A 143 -0.07 18.12 -6.15
N GLU A 144 -1.23 17.56 -5.84
CA GLU A 144 -2.46 18.33 -5.60
C GLU A 144 -2.53 18.86 -4.16
N SER A 145 -1.68 18.35 -3.26
CA SER A 145 -1.57 18.79 -1.87
C SER A 145 -0.86 20.13 -1.69
N VAL A 146 -0.79 20.59 -0.46
CA VAL A 146 -0.02 21.77 -0.05
C VAL A 146 1.48 21.54 0.01
N ALA A 147 1.98 20.31 -0.15
CA ALA A 147 3.41 20.02 -0.11
C ALA A 147 4.14 20.44 -1.40
N ASP A 148 5.43 20.72 -1.29
CA ASP A 148 6.35 20.72 -2.43
C ASP A 148 6.76 19.26 -2.73
N VAL A 149 6.87 18.90 -4.00
CA VAL A 149 7.23 17.53 -4.43
C VAL A 149 8.65 17.54 -5.02
N VAL A 150 9.51 16.67 -4.50
CA VAL A 150 10.89 16.47 -4.94
C VAL A 150 11.04 15.05 -5.49
N VAL A 151 11.55 14.94 -6.72
CA VAL A 151 11.71 13.64 -7.39
C VAL A 151 13.10 13.09 -7.12
N ILE A 152 13.18 11.85 -6.67
CA ILE A 152 14.41 11.11 -6.43
C ILE A 152 14.64 10.13 -7.60
N PRO A 153 15.83 10.15 -8.22
CA PRO A 153 16.17 9.19 -9.27
C PRO A 153 16.12 7.74 -8.80
N GLU A 154 15.79 6.83 -9.72
CA GLU A 154 15.88 5.38 -9.49
C GLU A 154 17.35 4.95 -9.36
N HIS A 155 17.60 3.89 -8.59
CA HIS A 155 18.91 3.21 -8.55
C HIS A 155 18.71 1.72 -8.88
N PRO A 156 19.53 1.11 -9.77
CA PRO A 156 19.29 -0.25 -10.26
C PRO A 156 19.25 -1.33 -9.17
N GLU A 157 19.98 -1.15 -8.07
CA GLU A 157 20.08 -2.17 -7.01
C GLU A 157 19.14 -1.91 -5.82
N THR A 158 18.89 -0.64 -5.50
CA THR A 158 18.16 -0.25 -4.28
C THR A 158 16.77 0.30 -4.59
N GLY A 159 16.40 0.42 -5.87
CA GLY A 159 15.19 1.09 -6.36
C GLY A 159 15.24 2.61 -6.24
N VAL A 160 15.78 3.14 -5.14
CA VAL A 160 15.89 4.59 -4.88
C VAL A 160 17.36 4.98 -4.74
N ASN A 161 17.77 6.08 -5.37
CA ASN A 161 19.10 6.65 -5.21
C ASN A 161 19.26 7.27 -3.81
N LEU A 162 19.79 6.49 -2.87
CA LEU A 162 19.94 6.88 -1.46
C LEU A 162 20.84 8.09 -1.26
N ASP A 163 21.89 8.26 -2.06
CA ASP A 163 22.79 9.42 -1.94
C ASP A 163 22.13 10.71 -2.42
N HIS A 164 21.28 10.62 -3.44
CA HIS A 164 20.44 11.74 -3.85
C HIS A 164 19.38 12.05 -2.78
N LEU A 165 18.70 11.03 -2.24
CA LEU A 165 17.72 11.18 -1.17
C LEU A 165 18.33 11.87 0.07
N ARG A 166 19.50 11.44 0.53
CA ARG A 166 20.20 12.07 1.69
C ARG A 166 20.47 13.55 1.46
N ARG A 167 20.96 13.91 0.26
CA ARG A 167 21.22 15.33 -0.09
C ARG A 167 19.93 16.15 -0.08
N GLU A 168 18.87 15.63 -0.69
CA GLU A 168 17.59 16.33 -0.72
C GLU A 168 16.95 16.45 0.67
N LEU A 169 17.08 15.43 1.52
CA LEU A 169 16.66 15.50 2.92
C LEU A 169 17.42 16.56 3.71
N ALA A 170 18.73 16.70 3.49
CA ALA A 170 19.56 17.73 4.13
C ALA A 170 19.20 19.14 3.63
N ASN A 171 19.02 19.31 2.32
CA ASN A 171 18.62 20.58 1.70
C ASN A 171 17.25 21.09 2.17
N HIS A 172 16.40 20.17 2.62
CA HIS A 172 15.04 20.44 3.08
C HIS A 172 14.87 20.24 4.58
N ALA A 173 15.97 20.26 5.36
CA ALA A 173 15.93 19.96 6.79
C ALA A 173 15.06 20.92 7.61
N ASP A 174 14.83 22.13 7.11
CA ASP A 174 14.03 23.18 7.76
C ASP A 174 12.54 23.14 7.40
N ARG A 175 12.10 22.11 6.67
CA ARG A 175 10.68 21.89 6.34
C ARG A 175 9.93 21.38 7.56
N PRO A 176 8.70 21.89 7.82
CA PRO A 176 7.94 21.52 9.02
C PRO A 176 7.50 20.04 9.02
N LEU A 177 7.35 19.46 7.82
CA LEU A 177 7.05 18.05 7.63
C LEU A 177 7.78 17.55 6.38
N ARG A 178 8.40 16.37 6.50
CA ARG A 178 9.12 15.66 5.43
C ARG A 178 8.56 14.27 5.31
N ILE A 179 8.23 13.85 4.10
CA ILE A 179 7.64 12.54 3.81
C ILE A 179 8.39 11.93 2.63
N GLY A 180 8.80 10.67 2.73
CA GLY A 180 9.21 9.86 1.58
C GLY A 180 8.06 8.92 1.21
N SER A 181 7.64 8.97 -0.06
CA SER A 181 6.56 8.13 -0.59
C SER A 181 7.05 7.42 -1.86
N PHE A 182 7.37 6.13 -1.73
CA PHE A 182 8.05 5.35 -2.77
C PHE A 182 7.31 4.06 -3.07
N SER A 183 7.33 3.60 -4.32
CA SER A 183 6.89 2.26 -4.67
C SER A 183 7.87 1.22 -4.12
N ALA A 184 7.35 0.15 -3.52
CA ALA A 184 8.17 -0.98 -3.07
C ALA A 184 8.69 -1.82 -4.25
N ALA A 185 8.00 -1.75 -5.39
CA ALA A 185 8.46 -2.28 -6.66
C ALA A 185 7.91 -1.42 -7.81
N SER A 186 8.76 -1.07 -8.77
CA SER A 186 8.34 -0.37 -9.97
C SER A 186 7.46 -1.27 -10.84
N ASN A 187 6.27 -0.80 -11.19
CA ASN A 187 5.37 -1.52 -12.10
C ASN A 187 5.80 -1.44 -13.57
N ILE A 188 6.84 -0.65 -13.88
CA ILE A 188 7.39 -0.47 -15.23
C ILE A 188 8.67 -1.28 -15.40
N THR A 189 9.62 -1.11 -14.48
CA THR A 189 10.97 -1.73 -14.58
C THR A 189 11.05 -3.05 -13.83
N GLY A 190 10.15 -3.30 -12.87
CA GLY A 190 10.21 -4.46 -11.97
C GLY A 190 11.30 -4.36 -10.90
N ILE A 191 12.04 -3.25 -10.84
CA ILE A 191 13.08 -3.03 -9.82
C ILE A 191 12.41 -2.94 -8.45
N MET A 192 12.94 -3.70 -7.50
CA MET A 192 12.52 -3.69 -6.10
C MET A 192 13.23 -2.56 -5.35
N THR A 193 12.49 -1.89 -4.47
CA THR A 193 13.05 -0.90 -3.55
C THR A 193 13.53 -1.60 -2.29
N ASP A 194 14.75 -1.28 -1.84
CA ASP A 194 15.20 -1.64 -0.49
C ASP A 194 14.48 -0.76 0.53
N THR A 195 13.27 -1.18 0.91
CA THR A 195 12.38 -0.41 1.79
C THR A 195 13.01 -0.16 3.16
N ASP A 196 13.81 -1.08 3.66
CA ASP A 196 14.45 -0.98 4.97
C ASP A 196 15.55 0.09 4.94
N ALA A 197 16.40 0.09 3.91
CA ALA A 197 17.45 1.10 3.73
C ALA A 197 16.86 2.50 3.48
N VAL A 198 15.79 2.59 2.68
CA VAL A 198 15.09 3.86 2.42
C VAL A 198 14.42 4.37 3.70
N ALA A 199 13.72 3.51 4.45
CA ALA A 199 13.07 3.88 5.70
C ALA A 199 14.10 4.35 6.74
N ALA A 200 15.21 3.62 6.90
CA ALA A 200 16.30 4.02 7.79
C ALA A 200 16.87 5.40 7.42
N CYS A 201 17.06 5.65 6.11
CA CYS A 201 17.52 6.95 5.61
C CYS A 201 16.53 8.09 5.93
N LEU A 202 15.22 7.87 5.72
CA LEU A 202 14.17 8.84 6.00
C LEU A 202 14.06 9.12 7.51
N HIS A 203 13.99 8.07 8.33
CA HIS A 203 13.88 8.19 9.79
C HIS A 203 15.09 8.88 10.41
N ALA A 204 16.31 8.63 9.91
CA ALA A 204 17.52 9.33 10.36
C ALA A 204 17.44 10.85 10.16
N HIS A 205 16.58 11.32 9.25
CA HIS A 205 16.34 12.75 9.00
C HIS A 205 15.00 13.24 9.58
N GLY A 206 14.31 12.43 10.40
CA GLY A 206 13.01 12.78 10.99
C GLY A 206 11.88 12.88 9.96
N ALA A 207 12.01 12.22 8.80
CA ALA A 207 10.97 12.14 7.79
C ALA A 207 10.08 10.91 7.99
N LEU A 208 8.81 11.00 7.58
CA LEU A 208 7.91 9.84 7.50
C LEU A 208 8.27 8.97 6.29
N ALA A 209 8.14 7.65 6.43
CA ALA A 209 8.35 6.70 5.34
C ALA A 209 7.03 6.02 4.94
N CYS A 210 6.68 6.07 3.66
CA CYS A 210 5.48 5.50 3.10
C CYS A 210 5.82 4.68 1.86
N PHE A 211 5.33 3.44 1.80
CA PHE A 211 5.63 2.54 0.69
C PHE A 211 4.36 2.05 -0.01
N ASP A 212 4.31 2.21 -1.33
CA ASP A 212 3.27 1.63 -2.18
C ASP A 212 3.66 0.18 -2.56
N HIS A 213 2.97 -0.78 -1.95
CA HIS A 213 3.16 -2.21 -2.20
C HIS A 213 2.19 -2.80 -3.24
N ALA A 214 1.42 -2.00 -4.00
CA ALA A 214 0.43 -2.50 -4.97
C ALA A 214 1.00 -3.58 -5.91
N SER A 215 2.20 -3.32 -6.44
CA SER A 215 2.89 -4.22 -7.37
C SER A 215 3.75 -5.26 -6.67
N ALA A 216 4.23 -4.98 -5.44
CA ALA A 216 5.16 -5.84 -4.72
C ALA A 216 4.45 -6.93 -3.89
N ALA A 217 3.35 -6.58 -3.21
CA ALA A 217 2.66 -7.44 -2.25
C ALA A 217 2.27 -8.84 -2.78
N PRO A 218 1.84 -9.00 -4.05
CA PRO A 218 1.52 -10.33 -4.59
C PRO A 218 2.73 -11.24 -4.79
N TYR A 219 3.95 -10.69 -4.85
CA TYR A 219 5.16 -11.42 -5.26
C TYR A 219 6.29 -11.39 -4.23
N HIS A 220 6.23 -10.47 -3.26
CA HIS A 220 7.26 -10.27 -2.25
C HIS A 220 6.65 -10.21 -0.85
N GLN A 221 7.29 -10.88 0.11
CA GLN A 221 6.83 -10.88 1.50
C GLN A 221 7.03 -9.49 2.12
N MET A 222 5.97 -8.94 2.70
CA MET A 222 6.04 -7.69 3.45
C MET A 222 6.43 -7.95 4.90
N ASN A 223 7.21 -7.02 5.48
CA ASN A 223 7.59 -7.07 6.88
C ASN A 223 7.53 -5.65 7.47
N MET A 224 6.49 -5.35 8.23
CA MET A 224 6.31 -4.04 8.89
C MET A 224 7.19 -3.87 10.13
N ASN A 225 7.73 -4.97 10.67
CA ASN A 225 8.63 -4.98 11.82
C ASN A 225 9.92 -5.75 11.48
N PRO A 226 10.72 -5.26 10.51
CA PRO A 226 11.98 -5.90 10.16
C PRO A 226 12.96 -5.77 11.32
N GLN A 227 13.74 -6.83 11.56
CA GLN A 227 14.91 -6.72 12.41
C GLN A 227 16.01 -6.09 11.56
N LEU A 228 16.38 -4.86 11.89
CA LEU A 228 17.56 -4.24 11.31
C LEU A 228 18.74 -5.18 11.58
N LYS A 229 19.37 -5.67 10.52
CA LYS A 229 20.69 -6.31 10.67
C LYS A 229 21.61 -5.25 11.25
N ASP A 230 22.32 -5.57 12.32
CA ASP A 230 23.34 -4.70 12.89
C ASP A 230 24.18 -4.13 11.74
N GLN A 231 24.11 -2.82 11.55
CA GLN A 231 25.02 -2.16 10.63
C GLN A 231 26.43 -2.33 11.23
N PRO A 232 27.41 -2.81 10.45
CA PRO A 232 28.78 -2.96 10.94
C PRO A 232 29.37 -1.64 11.44
#